data_AF-A0A0E0UT08-F1
#
_entry.id   AF-A0A0E0UT08-F1
#
_cell.length_a   1.000
_cell.length_b   1.000
_cell.length_c   1.000
_cell.angle_alpha   90.00
_cell.angle_beta   90.00
_cell.angle_gamma   90.00
#
_symmetry.space_group_name_H-M   'P 1'
#
loop_
_entity.id
_entity.type
_entity.pdbx_description
1 polymer ?
#
loop_
_entity_poly.entity_id
_entity_poly.type
_entity_poly.pdbx_seq_one_letter_code
_entity_poly.pdbx_strand_id
1 'polypeptide(L)'
;MTSRTVKLTTASLLALGLIVAPVLSGDFASAATSVTQDSKGIVKFDKSTTPDPVPVDPDPIGPDPVVPDPTNPPTGSDGLWILAVSNWDFGTLDSSQLSKGAINVHSKDSKITTYVDTNGNGTQDLPGEVSVIKDVTPFAQVSDLRGSNNGWTLSVTGSEFKDSSTPAKKIAGAELTIPKSIVSSKDSTAQAPTGYDNVTISMTGGAAVPVMAAKDMQTATPTNYNDDQGMGTWNDSFGSAEVSATETSKPKLSIPKNVAVADGTYQSTLTWTLSDTPTV
;
A
#
# COMPACT_ATOMS: atom_id res chain seq x y z
N MET A 1 93.62 -19.73 -11.49
CA MET A 1 92.43 -20.29 -12.15
C MET A 1 91.24 -20.07 -11.23
N THR A 2 90.34 -19.18 -11.62
CA THR A 2 89.12 -18.79 -10.92
C THR A 2 88.01 -19.81 -11.23
N SER A 3 87.56 -20.55 -10.21
CA SER A 3 86.50 -21.56 -10.35
C SER A 3 85.12 -20.93 -10.16
N ARG A 4 84.20 -21.30 -11.07
CA ARG A 4 82.83 -20.78 -11.19
C ARG A 4 81.83 -21.61 -10.39
N THR A 5 80.78 -20.89 -10.04
CA THR A 5 79.53 -21.10 -9.33
C THR A 5 78.80 -22.45 -9.40
N VAL A 6 78.15 -22.72 -8.26
CA VAL A 6 77.25 -23.81 -7.85
C VAL A 6 75.87 -23.73 -8.52
N LYS A 7 75.24 -24.89 -8.77
CA LYS A 7 73.79 -25.08 -8.68
C LYS A 7 73.51 -26.46 -8.04
N LEU A 8 72.85 -26.47 -6.88
CA LEU A 8 72.19 -27.66 -6.35
C LEU A 8 70.84 -27.25 -5.78
N THR A 9 69.79 -27.67 -6.46
CA THR A 9 68.40 -27.64 -6.02
C THR A 9 68.11 -28.89 -5.20
N THR A 10 67.59 -28.75 -3.99
CA THR A 10 66.53 -29.64 -3.45
C THR A 10 65.88 -29.03 -2.22
N ALA A 11 64.55 -29.07 -2.24
CA ALA A 11 63.65 -28.57 -1.22
C ALA A 11 63.56 -29.52 -0.02
N SER A 12 63.25 -28.98 1.16
CA SER A 12 62.60 -29.73 2.22
C SER A 12 61.74 -28.81 3.08
N LEU A 13 60.54 -29.34 3.35
CA LEU A 13 59.34 -28.75 3.93
C LEU A 13 59.59 -28.08 5.28
N LEU A 14 59.10 -26.85 5.44
CA LEU A 14 58.75 -26.30 6.76
C LEU A 14 57.27 -26.54 7.03
N ALA A 15 56.99 -27.15 8.18
CA ALA A 15 55.68 -27.26 8.78
C ALA A 15 55.15 -25.87 9.18
N LEU A 16 53.97 -25.49 8.70
CA LEU A 16 53.17 -24.39 9.24
C LEU A 16 51.88 -24.97 9.81
N GLY A 17 51.63 -24.65 11.08
CA GLY A 17 50.45 -25.08 11.83
C GLY A 17 49.15 -24.58 11.20
N LEU A 18 48.17 -25.48 11.15
CA LEU A 18 46.79 -25.17 10.80
C LEU A 18 46.20 -24.27 11.90
N ILE A 19 46.03 -22.98 11.61
CA ILE A 19 45.10 -22.13 12.35
C ILE A 19 43.71 -22.48 11.83
N VAL A 20 42.93 -23.20 12.61
CA VAL A 20 41.48 -23.32 12.37
C VAL A 20 40.87 -21.97 12.73
N ALA A 21 40.68 -21.12 11.73
CA ALA A 21 39.80 -19.97 11.87
C ALA A 21 38.36 -20.51 12.02
N PRO A 22 37.57 -20.02 13.00
CA PRO A 22 36.14 -20.29 12.98
C PRO A 22 35.60 -19.71 11.68
N VAL A 23 35.01 -20.56 10.84
CA VAL A 23 34.13 -20.14 9.77
C VAL A 23 32.96 -19.46 10.45
N LEU A 24 33.05 -18.13 10.59
CA LEU A 24 31.88 -17.29 10.77
C LEU A 24 31.04 -17.50 9.51
N SER A 25 30.10 -18.43 9.57
CA SER A 25 28.90 -18.40 8.74
C SER A 25 28.22 -17.08 9.04
N GLY A 26 28.63 -16.03 8.30
CA GLY A 26 27.91 -14.79 8.27
C GLY A 26 26.56 -15.09 7.65
N ASP A 27 25.52 -15.09 8.47
CA ASP A 27 24.18 -14.79 7.97
C ASP A 27 24.29 -13.43 7.30
N PHE A 28 24.31 -13.43 5.97
CA PHE A 28 24.03 -12.22 5.21
C PHE A 28 22.55 -11.93 5.44
N ALA A 29 22.25 -11.11 6.44
CA ALA A 29 20.97 -10.44 6.49
C ALA A 29 20.86 -9.63 5.19
N SER A 30 20.09 -10.14 4.22
CA SER A 30 19.72 -9.37 3.04
C SER A 30 18.95 -8.16 3.53
N ALA A 31 19.34 -6.96 3.09
CA ALA A 31 18.54 -5.79 3.35
C ALA A 31 17.16 -5.96 2.68
N ALA A 32 16.09 -5.60 3.40
CA ALA A 32 14.75 -5.64 2.87
C ALA A 32 14.63 -4.76 1.62
N THR A 33 14.06 -5.29 0.55
CA THR A 33 13.67 -4.50 -0.61
C THR A 33 12.33 -3.85 -0.32
N SER A 34 12.20 -2.56 -0.60
CA SER A 34 10.94 -1.85 -0.46
C SER A 34 10.70 -0.88 -1.62
N VAL A 35 9.43 -0.72 -1.97
CA VAL A 35 8.95 0.25 -2.94
C VAL A 35 7.88 1.13 -2.32
N THR A 36 7.73 2.34 -2.83
CA THR A 36 6.75 3.31 -2.31
C THR A 36 5.84 3.85 -3.41
N GLN A 37 4.55 3.99 -3.09
CA GLN A 37 3.55 4.65 -3.92
C GLN A 37 2.79 5.68 -3.08
N ASP A 38 2.55 6.87 -3.64
CA ASP A 38 1.83 7.93 -2.93
C ASP A 38 0.36 8.01 -3.38
N SER A 39 -0.55 8.25 -2.44
CA SER A 39 -1.91 8.72 -2.70
C SER A 39 -2.22 9.97 -1.88
N LYS A 40 -3.41 10.55 -2.06
CA LYS A 40 -3.80 11.81 -1.45
C LYS A 40 -5.02 11.67 -0.55
N GLY A 41 -4.97 12.33 0.60
CA GLY A 41 -6.15 12.70 1.38
C GLY A 41 -6.51 14.15 1.11
N ILE A 42 -7.78 14.45 0.79
CA ILE A 42 -8.23 15.80 0.45
C ILE A 42 -9.47 16.18 1.28
N VAL A 43 -9.47 17.38 1.84
CA VAL A 43 -10.63 17.96 2.55
C VAL A 43 -10.70 19.46 2.32
N LYS A 44 -11.91 19.99 2.11
CA LYS A 44 -12.14 21.44 1.95
C LYS A 44 -12.86 22.00 3.17
N PHE A 45 -12.47 23.18 3.64
CA PHE A 45 -13.24 23.96 4.62
C PHE A 45 -13.93 25.15 3.95
N ASP A 46 -15.22 25.31 4.21
CA ASP A 46 -16.04 26.43 3.70
C ASP A 46 -17.06 26.87 4.76
N LYS A 47 -17.09 28.18 5.07
CA LYS A 47 -17.98 28.76 6.08
C LYS A 47 -19.39 29.06 5.54
N SER A 48 -19.61 28.96 4.22
CA SER A 48 -20.89 29.26 3.55
C SER A 48 -21.48 27.99 2.92
N THR A 49 -22.34 27.27 3.62
CA THR A 49 -22.89 26.01 3.09
C THR A 49 -24.18 26.22 2.28
N THR A 50 -24.08 26.08 0.95
CA THR A 50 -25.16 25.46 0.16
C THR A 50 -24.94 23.94 0.18
N PRO A 51 -25.99 23.11 0.38
CA PRO A 51 -25.83 21.65 0.44
C PRO A 51 -25.35 21.08 -0.91
N ASP A 52 -24.41 20.13 -0.87
CA ASP A 52 -24.09 19.29 -2.03
C ASP A 52 -25.26 18.30 -2.29
N PRO A 53 -25.71 18.14 -3.54
CA PRO A 53 -26.73 17.16 -3.89
C PRO A 53 -26.20 15.73 -3.73
N VAL A 54 -27.02 14.85 -3.15
CA VAL A 54 -26.72 13.43 -2.96
C VAL A 54 -26.73 12.71 -4.32
N PRO A 55 -25.64 12.01 -4.73
CA PRO A 55 -25.63 11.18 -5.93
C PRO A 55 -26.55 9.96 -5.80
N VAL A 56 -27.18 9.57 -6.91
CA VAL A 56 -28.06 8.39 -7.02
C VAL A 56 -27.28 7.24 -7.66
N ASP A 57 -27.48 6.06 -7.08
CA ASP A 57 -26.95 4.72 -7.42
C ASP A 57 -27.29 4.27 -8.87
N PRO A 58 -26.33 3.69 -9.61
CA PRO A 58 -26.64 2.74 -10.67
C PRO A 58 -25.87 1.42 -10.52
N ASP A 59 -26.61 0.41 -10.06
CA ASP A 59 -26.80 -0.92 -10.64
C ASP A 59 -25.63 -1.94 -10.61
N PRO A 60 -25.92 -3.23 -10.28
CA PRO A 60 -24.95 -4.26 -9.98
C PRO A 60 -24.60 -5.07 -11.24
N ILE A 61 -23.34 -5.47 -11.39
CA ILE A 61 -22.89 -6.76 -11.97
C ILE A 61 -21.36 -6.74 -11.96
N GLY A 62 -20.76 -7.76 -11.31
CA GLY A 62 -19.46 -8.38 -11.63
C GLY A 62 -18.16 -7.56 -11.57
N PRO A 63 -17.00 -8.17 -11.26
CA PRO A 63 -15.73 -7.47 -11.26
C PRO A 63 -15.19 -7.37 -12.69
N ASP A 64 -15.44 -6.23 -13.33
CA ASP A 64 -14.77 -5.83 -14.57
C ASP A 64 -13.27 -5.58 -14.31
N PRO A 65 -12.39 -5.81 -15.30
CA PRO A 65 -10.95 -5.58 -15.15
C PRO A 65 -10.62 -4.10 -14.92
N VAL A 66 -9.78 -3.81 -13.92
CA VAL A 66 -9.35 -2.45 -13.58
C VAL A 66 -8.25 -2.01 -14.55
N VAL A 67 -8.43 -0.87 -15.22
CA VAL A 67 -7.33 -0.21 -15.95
C VAL A 67 -6.58 0.66 -14.94
N PRO A 68 -5.23 0.54 -14.83
CA PRO A 68 -4.48 1.40 -13.92
C PRO A 68 -4.74 2.88 -14.21
N ASP A 69 -5.09 3.64 -13.17
CA ASP A 69 -5.24 5.09 -13.28
C ASP A 69 -3.90 5.71 -13.72
N PRO A 70 -3.84 6.49 -14.82
CA PRO A 70 -2.59 7.10 -15.28
C PRO A 70 -1.97 8.06 -14.24
N THR A 71 -2.74 8.52 -13.26
CA THR A 71 -2.26 9.35 -12.15
C THR A 71 -1.75 8.54 -10.96
N ASN A 72 -1.92 7.21 -10.98
CA ASN A 72 -1.38 6.28 -9.99
C ASN A 72 -0.83 5.00 -10.65
N PRO A 73 0.31 5.09 -11.36
CA PRO A 73 0.86 3.96 -12.10
C PRO A 73 1.39 2.87 -11.15
N PRO A 74 1.34 1.58 -11.53
CA PRO A 74 1.93 0.50 -10.74
C PRO A 74 3.39 0.75 -10.39
N THR A 75 3.79 0.43 -9.17
CA THR A 75 5.17 0.52 -8.69
C THR A 75 5.59 -0.78 -8.05
N GLY A 76 6.81 -1.24 -8.32
CA GLY A 76 7.24 -2.57 -7.86
C GLY A 76 8.65 -2.91 -8.30
N SER A 77 9.14 -4.01 -7.76
CA SER A 77 10.45 -4.58 -8.07
C SER A 77 10.38 -6.10 -7.96
N ASP A 78 11.12 -6.79 -8.83
CA ASP A 78 11.33 -8.24 -8.76
C ASP A 78 10.05 -9.07 -8.64
N GLY A 79 8.96 -8.67 -9.30
CA GLY A 79 7.70 -9.44 -9.26
C GLY A 79 6.79 -9.12 -8.08
N LEU A 80 7.17 -8.21 -7.18
CA LEU A 80 6.32 -7.69 -6.10
C LEU A 80 5.93 -6.23 -6.40
N TRP A 81 4.62 -5.96 -6.46
CA TRP A 81 4.09 -4.68 -6.96
C TRP A 81 2.95 -4.15 -6.11
N ILE A 82 2.93 -2.84 -5.90
CA ILE A 82 1.70 -2.10 -5.62
C ILE A 82 1.11 -1.72 -6.98
N LEU A 83 -0.03 -2.29 -7.32
CA LEU A 83 -0.71 -2.04 -8.60
C LEU A 83 -1.48 -0.72 -8.57
N ALA A 84 -2.18 -0.45 -7.47
CA ALA A 84 -2.94 0.77 -7.27
C ALA A 84 -3.25 1.00 -5.79
N VAL A 85 -3.38 2.27 -5.43
CA VAL A 85 -3.90 2.75 -4.13
C VAL A 85 -4.88 3.90 -4.36
N SER A 86 -5.99 3.90 -3.64
CA SER A 86 -7.01 4.94 -3.78
C SER A 86 -6.59 6.29 -3.19
N ASN A 87 -7.05 7.38 -3.81
CA ASN A 87 -7.11 8.71 -3.19
C ASN A 87 -8.38 8.82 -2.34
N TRP A 88 -8.32 9.53 -1.22
CA TRP A 88 -9.45 9.69 -0.29
C TRP A 88 -9.95 11.13 -0.26
N ASP A 89 -11.17 11.36 -0.74
CA ASP A 89 -11.87 12.65 -0.66
C ASP A 89 -12.84 12.65 0.52
N PHE A 90 -12.66 13.57 1.47
CA PHE A 90 -13.53 13.76 2.63
C PHE A 90 -14.56 14.87 2.45
N GLY A 91 -14.63 15.45 1.24
CA GLY A 91 -15.60 16.47 0.87
C GLY A 91 -15.36 17.83 1.52
N THR A 92 -16.45 18.60 1.65
CA THR A 92 -16.45 19.95 2.21
C THR A 92 -17.01 19.94 3.63
N LEU A 93 -16.27 20.54 4.56
CA LEU A 93 -16.62 20.65 5.98
C LEU A 93 -16.86 22.12 6.37
N ASP A 94 -17.82 22.33 7.27
CA ASP A 94 -18.02 23.62 7.93
C ASP A 94 -17.02 23.76 9.10
N SER A 95 -16.10 24.71 8.98
CA SER A 95 -15.08 25.00 9.99
C SER A 95 -15.68 25.42 11.34
N SER A 96 -16.91 25.92 11.37
CA SER A 96 -17.60 26.29 12.62
C SER A 96 -17.83 25.09 13.54
N GLN A 97 -17.89 23.87 13.00
CA GLN A 97 -18.11 22.64 13.77
C GLN A 97 -16.94 22.32 14.71
N LEU A 98 -15.72 22.75 14.38
CA LEU A 98 -14.52 22.55 15.21
C LEU A 98 -14.60 23.27 16.56
N SER A 99 -15.45 24.30 16.69
CA SER A 99 -15.72 24.96 17.98
C SER A 99 -16.74 24.18 18.84
N LYS A 100 -17.51 23.29 18.22
CA LYS A 100 -18.58 22.52 18.88
C LYS A 100 -18.06 21.16 19.33
N GLY A 101 -17.23 20.49 18.53
CA GLY A 101 -16.68 19.17 18.82
C GLY A 101 -15.55 18.78 17.86
N ALA A 102 -15.06 17.55 18.01
CA ALA A 102 -14.23 16.94 16.97
C ALA A 102 -15.10 16.65 15.74
N ILE A 103 -14.53 16.78 14.54
CA ILE A 103 -15.19 16.35 13.31
C ILE A 103 -14.76 14.92 13.01
N ASN A 104 -15.73 14.08 12.63
CA ASN A 104 -15.48 12.76 12.08
C ASN A 104 -16.22 12.67 10.75
N VAL A 105 -15.49 12.44 9.67
CA VAL A 105 -16.05 12.34 8.31
C VAL A 105 -15.47 11.12 7.62
N HIS A 106 -16.28 10.43 6.83
CA HIS A 106 -15.84 9.27 6.07
C HIS A 106 -15.54 9.69 4.63
N SER A 107 -14.64 8.98 3.96
CA SER A 107 -14.31 9.29 2.59
C SER A 107 -15.48 8.95 1.67
N LYS A 108 -15.58 9.68 0.57
CA LYS A 108 -16.39 9.29 -0.58
C LYS A 108 -15.84 8.01 -1.21
N ASP A 109 -16.61 7.46 -2.14
CA ASP A 109 -16.18 6.35 -2.97
C ASP A 109 -14.97 6.77 -3.83
N SER A 110 -14.11 5.78 -4.08
CA SER A 110 -13.02 5.92 -5.02
C SER A 110 -13.54 5.71 -6.43
N LYS A 111 -12.89 6.36 -7.39
CA LYS A 111 -13.24 6.22 -8.80
C LYS A 111 -12.15 5.42 -9.49
N ILE A 112 -12.56 4.37 -10.21
CA ILE A 112 -11.67 3.62 -11.10
C ILE A 112 -12.14 3.77 -12.53
N THR A 113 -11.18 3.73 -13.46
CA THR A 113 -11.49 3.60 -14.88
C THR A 113 -11.42 2.13 -15.24
N THR A 114 -12.48 1.62 -15.87
CA THR A 114 -12.54 0.29 -16.49
C THR A 114 -13.06 0.45 -17.92
N TYR A 115 -13.40 -0.63 -18.60
CA TYR A 115 -14.02 -0.62 -19.91
C TYR A 115 -15.12 -1.68 -19.99
N VAL A 116 -16.09 -1.46 -20.88
CA VAL A 116 -17.10 -2.46 -21.17
C VAL A 116 -16.45 -3.56 -22.01
N ASP A 117 -16.28 -4.74 -21.43
CA ASP A 117 -15.82 -5.93 -22.14
C ASP A 117 -17.01 -6.55 -22.90
N THR A 118 -17.04 -6.30 -24.20
CA THR A 118 -18.19 -6.72 -25.03
C THR A 118 -18.11 -8.16 -25.48
N ASN A 119 -16.93 -8.77 -25.41
CA ASN A 119 -16.67 -10.12 -25.91
C ASN A 119 -16.36 -11.12 -24.78
N GLY A 120 -16.20 -10.63 -23.54
CA GLY A 120 -15.95 -11.41 -22.33
C GLY A 120 -14.51 -11.95 -22.20
N ASN A 121 -13.55 -11.41 -22.96
CA ASN A 121 -12.17 -11.90 -22.97
C ASN A 121 -11.26 -11.26 -21.90
N GLY A 122 -11.77 -10.28 -21.16
CA GLY A 122 -11.04 -9.57 -20.12
C GLY A 122 -9.95 -8.64 -20.65
N THR A 123 -10.01 -8.20 -21.90
CA THR A 123 -9.08 -7.26 -22.55
C THR A 123 -9.82 -6.17 -23.33
N GLN A 124 -9.27 -4.96 -23.40
CA GLN A 124 -9.86 -3.87 -24.20
C GLN A 124 -9.30 -3.94 -25.62
N ASP A 125 -9.78 -4.88 -26.43
CA ASP A 125 -9.21 -5.20 -27.74
C ASP A 125 -10.13 -4.85 -28.92
N LEU A 126 -11.38 -4.47 -28.66
CA LEU A 126 -12.33 -4.09 -29.71
C LEU A 126 -12.62 -2.58 -29.76
N PRO A 127 -12.85 -2.01 -30.96
CA PRO A 127 -13.24 -0.60 -31.11
C PRO A 127 -14.53 -0.18 -30.40
N GLY A 128 -15.38 -1.14 -30.00
CA GLY A 128 -16.64 -0.91 -29.28
C GLY A 128 -16.49 -0.86 -27.76
N GLU A 129 -15.30 -1.14 -27.22
CA GLU A 129 -15.06 -1.26 -25.79
C GLU A 129 -14.65 0.09 -25.24
N VAL A 130 -15.65 0.81 -24.78
CA VAL A 130 -15.49 2.17 -24.24
C VAL A 130 -15.08 2.12 -22.78
N SER A 131 -14.20 3.04 -22.39
CA SER A 131 -13.83 3.22 -20.99
C SER A 131 -14.98 3.84 -20.21
N VAL A 132 -15.24 3.30 -19.02
CA VAL A 132 -16.28 3.75 -18.09
C VAL A 132 -15.67 3.98 -16.72
N ILE A 133 -16.20 4.95 -15.98
CA ILE A 133 -15.77 5.24 -14.61
C ILE A 133 -16.75 4.54 -13.66
N LYS A 134 -16.22 3.81 -12.70
CA LYS A 134 -17.00 3.18 -11.64
C LYS A 134 -16.62 3.74 -10.28
N ASP A 135 -17.64 3.89 -9.44
CA ASP A 135 -17.47 4.14 -8.01
C ASP A 135 -17.24 2.80 -7.30
N VAL A 136 -16.21 2.76 -6.46
CA VAL A 136 -15.80 1.58 -5.68
C VAL A 136 -15.39 2.01 -4.28
N THR A 137 -15.38 1.06 -3.36
CA THR A 137 -14.84 1.32 -2.02
C THR A 137 -13.35 1.64 -2.12
N PRO A 138 -12.81 2.61 -1.35
CA PRO A 138 -11.38 2.86 -1.32
C PRO A 138 -10.59 1.58 -1.07
N PHE A 139 -9.47 1.42 -1.76
CA PHE A 139 -8.74 0.16 -1.79
C PHE A 139 -7.23 0.36 -1.96
N ALA A 140 -6.49 -0.74 -1.77
CA ALA A 140 -5.13 -0.95 -2.25
C ALA A 140 -5.03 -2.32 -2.94
N GLN A 141 -4.23 -2.41 -3.99
CA GLN A 141 -4.02 -3.66 -4.73
C GLN A 141 -2.53 -3.98 -4.82
N VAL A 142 -2.17 -5.20 -4.44
CA VAL A 142 -0.81 -5.73 -4.45
C VAL A 142 -0.74 -6.97 -5.33
N SER A 143 0.36 -7.17 -6.04
CA SER A 143 0.62 -8.37 -6.82
C SER A 143 1.98 -8.96 -6.45
N ASP A 144 1.99 -10.24 -6.08
CA ASP A 144 3.21 -11.01 -5.86
C ASP A 144 3.31 -12.17 -6.85
N LEU A 145 4.20 -12.03 -7.82
CA LEU A 145 4.48 -12.98 -8.89
C LEU A 145 5.89 -13.58 -8.75
N ARG A 146 6.54 -13.41 -7.60
CA ARG A 146 7.90 -13.91 -7.34
C ARG A 146 7.99 -15.43 -7.37
N GLY A 147 6.92 -16.10 -6.95
CA GLY A 147 6.86 -17.56 -6.80
C GLY A 147 7.71 -18.12 -5.66
N SER A 148 8.46 -17.29 -4.93
CA SER A 148 9.19 -17.68 -3.72
C SER A 148 8.30 -17.71 -2.48
N ASN A 149 7.20 -16.95 -2.47
CA ASN A 149 6.21 -16.86 -1.39
C ASN A 149 6.78 -16.53 0.00
N ASN A 150 7.90 -15.81 0.05
CA ASN A 150 8.55 -15.37 1.29
C ASN A 150 7.72 -14.34 2.11
N GLY A 151 6.49 -14.05 1.69
CA GLY A 151 5.62 -13.02 2.24
C GLY A 151 6.03 -11.58 1.89
N TRP A 152 5.23 -10.64 2.38
CA TRP A 152 5.40 -9.20 2.17
C TRP A 152 4.52 -8.41 3.15
N THR A 153 4.81 -7.12 3.37
CA THR A 153 3.95 -6.23 4.15
C THR A 153 3.71 -4.93 3.39
N LEU A 154 2.43 -4.58 3.19
CA LEU A 154 2.00 -3.25 2.80
C LEU A 154 1.74 -2.43 4.06
N SER A 155 2.39 -1.27 4.16
CA SER A 155 2.21 -0.31 5.25
C SER A 155 1.94 1.09 4.71
N VAL A 156 1.38 1.97 5.53
CA VAL A 156 1.08 3.36 5.14
C VAL A 156 1.53 4.36 6.19
N THR A 157 2.02 5.51 5.74
CA THR A 157 2.24 6.71 6.57
C THR A 157 1.44 7.88 6.03
N GLY A 158 1.08 8.83 6.90
CA GLY A 158 0.36 10.05 6.50
C GLY A 158 1.13 11.30 6.86
N SER A 159 1.28 12.21 5.90
CA SER A 159 1.81 13.56 6.16
C SER A 159 0.74 14.50 6.74
N GLU A 160 1.16 15.63 7.28
CA GLU A 160 0.22 16.66 7.74
C GLU A 160 -0.64 17.18 6.59
N PHE A 161 -1.94 17.33 6.84
CA PHE A 161 -2.82 18.08 5.95
C PHE A 161 -2.41 19.54 5.92
N LYS A 162 -2.08 20.04 4.72
CA LYS A 162 -1.62 21.41 4.47
C LYS A 162 -2.55 22.11 3.49
N ASP A 163 -2.85 23.38 3.74
CA ASP A 163 -3.59 24.20 2.77
C ASP A 163 -2.81 24.30 1.46
N SER A 164 -3.50 24.03 0.35
CA SER A 164 -2.88 23.91 -0.98
C SER A 164 -2.31 25.24 -1.47
N SER A 165 -2.92 26.35 -1.07
CA SER A 165 -2.46 27.70 -1.43
C SER A 165 -1.47 28.27 -0.41
N THR A 166 -1.56 27.84 0.85
CA THR A 166 -0.75 28.33 1.97
C THR A 166 -0.20 27.18 2.81
N PRO A 167 0.85 26.45 2.36
CA PRO A 167 1.30 25.20 3.01
C PRO A 167 1.74 25.32 4.49
N ALA A 168 1.95 26.54 4.99
CA ALA A 168 2.19 26.81 6.41
C ALA A 168 0.94 26.63 7.28
N LYS A 169 -0.27 26.70 6.71
CA LYS A 169 -1.53 26.39 7.41
C LYS A 169 -1.75 24.89 7.39
N LYS A 170 -2.02 24.30 8.56
CA LYS A 170 -2.10 22.85 8.74
C LYS A 170 -3.30 22.46 9.59
N ILE A 171 -3.76 21.22 9.45
CA ILE A 171 -4.72 20.60 10.36
C ILE A 171 -3.95 19.79 11.40
N ALA A 172 -3.73 20.37 12.57
CA ALA A 172 -2.97 19.72 13.64
C ALA A 172 -3.77 18.59 14.31
N GLY A 173 -3.11 17.47 14.59
CA GLY A 173 -3.68 16.34 15.31
C GLY A 173 -4.74 15.55 14.52
N ALA A 174 -4.80 15.72 13.20
CA ALA A 174 -5.66 14.91 12.36
C ALA A 174 -5.20 13.45 12.37
N GLU A 175 -6.18 12.54 12.39
CA GLU A 175 -5.96 11.09 12.30
C GLU A 175 -6.84 10.51 11.21
N LEU A 176 -6.30 9.57 10.46
CA LEU A 176 -7.08 8.72 9.55
C LEU A 176 -7.26 7.35 10.18
N THR A 177 -8.41 6.73 9.97
CA THR A 177 -8.68 5.36 10.40
C THR A 177 -9.23 4.56 9.23
N ILE A 178 -8.65 3.39 8.96
CA ILE A 178 -9.26 2.35 8.12
C ILE A 178 -10.07 1.46 9.07
N PRO A 179 -11.41 1.56 9.11
CA PRO A 179 -12.20 0.84 10.11
C PRO A 179 -12.21 -0.67 9.84
N LYS A 180 -12.23 -1.03 8.57
CA LYS A 180 -12.36 -2.41 8.12
C LYS A 180 -11.57 -2.66 6.84
N SER A 181 -11.01 -3.86 6.75
CA SER A 181 -10.34 -4.40 5.59
C SER A 181 -11.08 -5.63 5.08
N ILE A 182 -11.26 -5.74 3.76
CA ILE A 182 -11.80 -6.91 3.08
C ILE A 182 -10.83 -7.28 1.96
N VAL A 183 -10.09 -8.36 2.19
CA VAL A 183 -9.11 -8.88 1.24
C VAL A 183 -9.76 -9.89 0.30
N SER A 184 -9.51 -9.75 -1.00
CA SER A 184 -10.00 -10.64 -2.03
C SER A 184 -9.06 -10.77 -3.22
N SER A 185 -9.32 -11.78 -4.05
CA SER A 185 -8.65 -11.98 -5.34
C SER A 185 -9.66 -12.47 -6.36
N LYS A 186 -9.51 -12.04 -7.61
CA LYS A 186 -10.30 -12.53 -8.75
C LYS A 186 -9.78 -13.89 -9.23
N ASP A 187 -8.46 -14.03 -9.30
CA ASP A 187 -7.81 -15.11 -10.06
C ASP A 187 -6.87 -15.98 -9.22
N SER A 188 -6.49 -15.54 -8.00
CA SER A 188 -5.62 -16.33 -7.12
C SER A 188 -6.42 -17.36 -6.33
N THR A 189 -5.88 -18.57 -6.25
CA THR A 189 -6.36 -19.65 -5.36
C THR A 189 -5.42 -19.90 -4.19
N ALA A 190 -4.34 -19.12 -4.08
CA ALA A 190 -3.42 -19.19 -2.96
C ALA A 190 -4.09 -18.73 -1.66
N GLN A 191 -3.45 -19.03 -0.53
CA GLN A 191 -3.93 -18.54 0.76
C GLN A 191 -3.91 -17.00 0.76
N ALA A 192 -5.01 -16.39 1.19
CA ALA A 192 -5.14 -14.93 1.21
C ALA A 192 -4.16 -14.30 2.21
N PRO A 193 -3.60 -13.10 1.89
CA PRO A 193 -2.92 -12.29 2.88
C PRO A 193 -3.92 -11.80 3.92
N THR A 194 -3.39 -11.36 5.06
CA THR A 194 -4.19 -10.83 6.17
C THR A 194 -4.34 -9.32 6.01
N GLY A 195 -5.57 -8.84 5.98
CA GLY A 195 -5.92 -7.42 6.10
C GLY A 195 -6.14 -7.00 7.54
N TYR A 196 -5.88 -5.74 7.88
CA TYR A 196 -6.00 -5.22 9.25
C TYR A 196 -7.19 -4.27 9.41
N ASP A 197 -8.04 -4.56 10.40
CA ASP A 197 -9.14 -3.69 10.82
C ASP A 197 -8.67 -2.63 11.82
N ASN A 198 -9.40 -1.52 11.90
CA ASN A 198 -9.17 -0.41 12.84
C ASN A 198 -7.74 0.15 12.82
N VAL A 199 -7.11 0.21 11.64
CA VAL A 199 -5.78 0.79 11.48
C VAL A 199 -5.86 2.30 11.60
N THR A 200 -5.15 2.88 12.58
CA THR A 200 -5.06 4.34 12.77
C THR A 200 -3.74 4.88 12.23
N ILE A 201 -3.82 5.92 11.40
CA ILE A 201 -2.69 6.58 10.75
C ILE A 201 -2.61 8.01 11.32
N SER A 202 -1.51 8.34 11.98
CA SER A 202 -1.24 9.71 12.42
C SER A 202 -0.83 10.57 11.24
N MET A 203 -1.52 11.69 11.03
CA MET A 203 -1.25 12.61 9.92
C MET A 203 -0.19 13.65 10.30
N THR A 204 0.96 13.15 10.77
CA THR A 204 2.08 13.98 11.27
C THR A 204 3.42 13.56 10.70
N GLY A 205 3.45 12.62 9.74
CA GLY A 205 4.67 11.96 9.27
C GLY A 205 5.23 10.97 10.29
N GLY A 206 4.37 10.30 11.04
CA GLY A 206 4.76 9.28 12.03
C GLY A 206 5.25 7.98 11.41
N ALA A 207 5.40 6.95 12.23
CA ALA A 207 5.78 5.61 11.79
C ALA A 207 4.74 5.00 10.83
N ALA A 208 5.20 4.15 9.91
CA ALA A 208 4.32 3.39 9.04
C ALA A 208 3.53 2.36 9.84
N VAL A 209 2.26 2.19 9.48
CA VAL A 209 1.37 1.19 10.08
C VAL A 209 1.00 0.13 9.04
N PRO A 210 1.01 -1.17 9.39
CA PRO A 210 0.66 -2.23 8.46
C PRO A 210 -0.84 -2.20 8.15
N VAL A 211 -1.19 -2.47 6.89
CA VAL A 211 -2.59 -2.50 6.39
C VAL A 211 -2.97 -3.85 5.80
N MET A 212 -2.02 -4.52 5.15
CA MET A 212 -2.18 -5.85 4.58
C MET A 212 -0.83 -6.55 4.60
N ALA A 213 -0.78 -7.83 4.94
CA ALA A 213 0.46 -8.59 4.99
C ALA A 213 0.27 -10.05 4.59
N ALA A 214 1.25 -10.56 3.85
CA ALA A 214 1.41 -11.96 3.54
C ALA A 214 2.56 -12.54 4.35
N LYS A 215 2.36 -13.75 4.86
CA LYS A 215 3.37 -14.48 5.63
C LYS A 215 3.89 -15.66 4.84
N ASP A 216 5.19 -15.89 4.98
CA ASP A 216 5.79 -17.21 4.83
C ASP A 216 5.33 -18.06 6.02
N MET A 217 4.53 -19.08 5.75
CA MET A 217 3.98 -19.99 6.75
C MET A 217 4.82 -21.26 6.88
N GLN A 218 5.95 -21.35 6.16
CA GLN A 218 6.82 -22.50 6.22
C GLN A 218 7.47 -22.64 7.60
N THR A 219 7.54 -23.88 8.06
CA THR A 219 8.49 -24.27 9.11
C THR A 219 9.90 -24.34 8.54
N ALA A 220 10.94 -24.34 9.38
CA ALA A 220 12.37 -24.39 8.96
C ALA A 220 12.75 -25.55 8.01
N THR A 221 11.85 -26.49 7.73
CA THR A 221 11.97 -27.47 6.64
C THR A 221 10.73 -27.36 5.73
N PRO A 222 10.87 -26.84 4.49
CA PRO A 222 9.77 -26.72 3.54
C PRO A 222 9.18 -28.09 3.22
N THR A 223 7.92 -28.32 3.55
CA THR A 223 7.22 -29.58 3.21
C THR A 223 5.92 -29.33 2.45
N ASN A 224 5.44 -28.08 2.45
CA ASN A 224 4.28 -27.62 1.73
C ASN A 224 4.46 -26.11 1.48
N TYR A 225 4.25 -25.65 0.25
CA TYR A 225 4.27 -24.22 -0.11
C TYR A 225 2.85 -23.66 -0.29
N ASN A 226 1.82 -24.49 -0.06
CA ASN A 226 0.42 -24.14 -0.26
C ASN A 226 -0.19 -23.41 0.95
N ASP A 227 0.53 -23.33 2.08
CA ASP A 227 0.15 -22.58 3.28
C ASP A 227 0.65 -21.13 3.25
N ASP A 228 1.66 -20.83 2.44
CA ASP A 228 2.15 -19.47 2.25
C ASP A 228 1.08 -18.54 1.66
N GLN A 229 1.08 -17.30 2.15
CA GLN A 229 0.05 -16.33 1.82
C GLN A 229 0.48 -15.39 0.69
N GLY A 230 -0.49 -14.76 0.05
CA GLY A 230 -0.26 -13.52 -0.69
C GLY A 230 0.35 -13.67 -2.08
N MET A 231 0.52 -14.89 -2.59
CA MET A 231 0.88 -15.13 -3.99
C MET A 231 -0.27 -14.74 -4.92
N GLY A 232 0.04 -14.10 -6.05
CA GLY A 232 -0.93 -13.57 -7.00
C GLY A 232 -1.36 -12.14 -6.68
N THR A 233 -2.45 -11.71 -7.30
CA THR A 233 -2.97 -10.34 -7.14
C THR A 233 -4.08 -10.31 -6.10
N TRP A 234 -3.92 -9.42 -5.12
CA TRP A 234 -4.81 -9.25 -3.98
C TRP A 234 -5.28 -7.81 -3.88
N ASN A 235 -6.58 -7.64 -3.69
CA ASN A 235 -7.22 -6.36 -3.42
C ASN A 235 -7.62 -6.29 -1.95
N ASP A 236 -7.27 -5.21 -1.28
CA ASP A 236 -7.76 -4.86 0.04
C ASP A 236 -8.72 -3.68 -0.09
N SER A 237 -10.02 -3.94 0.08
CA SER A 237 -11.04 -2.90 0.13
C SER A 237 -11.19 -2.39 1.56
N PHE A 238 -10.94 -1.10 1.74
CA PHE A 238 -11.04 -0.37 3.00
C PHE A 238 -12.50 -0.02 3.32
N GLY A 239 -13.31 -1.04 3.58
CA GLY A 239 -14.72 -0.86 3.93
C GLY A 239 -15.44 -2.17 4.21
N SER A 240 -16.75 -2.09 4.43
CA SER A 240 -17.58 -3.28 4.69
C SER A 240 -17.87 -4.15 3.47
N ALA A 241 -17.56 -3.67 2.26
CA ALA A 241 -17.73 -4.37 0.99
C ALA A 241 -16.74 -3.83 -0.06
N GLU A 242 -16.56 -4.54 -1.17
CA GLU A 242 -15.60 -4.16 -2.21
C GLU A 242 -16.06 -2.99 -3.08
N VAL A 243 -17.33 -2.97 -3.45
CA VAL A 243 -17.89 -1.99 -4.39
C VAL A 243 -18.68 -0.92 -3.63
N SER A 244 -19.56 -1.34 -2.70
CA SER A 244 -20.55 -0.47 -2.07
C SER A 244 -20.54 -0.56 -0.54
N ALA A 245 -19.37 -0.31 0.06
CA ALA A 245 -19.27 -0.21 1.51
C ALA A 245 -20.20 0.89 2.06
N THR A 246 -20.83 0.62 3.21
CA THR A 246 -21.58 1.68 3.92
C THR A 246 -20.68 2.86 4.26
N GLU A 247 -21.20 4.08 4.20
CA GLU A 247 -20.44 5.31 4.49
C GLU A 247 -19.62 5.21 5.79
N THR A 248 -20.24 4.71 6.86
CA THR A 248 -19.59 4.61 8.18
C THR A 248 -18.52 3.51 8.28
N SER A 249 -18.36 2.69 7.26
CA SER A 249 -17.34 1.64 7.21
C SER A 249 -16.12 2.03 6.37
N LYS A 250 -16.19 3.10 5.59
CA LYS A 250 -15.11 3.63 4.75
C LYS A 250 -14.02 4.32 5.59
N PRO A 251 -12.85 4.67 5.01
CA PRO A 251 -11.82 5.42 5.73
C PRO A 251 -12.39 6.69 6.37
N LYS A 252 -12.00 6.95 7.62
CA LYS A 252 -12.51 8.05 8.43
C LYS A 252 -11.40 9.04 8.76
N LEU A 253 -11.66 10.32 8.51
CA LEU A 253 -10.87 11.43 8.99
C LEU A 253 -11.46 11.97 10.30
N SER A 254 -10.63 11.98 11.34
CA SER A 254 -10.90 12.63 12.62
C SER A 254 -10.08 13.89 12.75
N ILE A 255 -10.74 15.01 13.04
CA ILE A 255 -10.10 16.30 13.30
C ILE A 255 -10.46 16.73 14.71
N PRO A 256 -9.47 16.94 15.60
CA PRO A 256 -9.74 17.35 16.97
C PRO A 256 -10.53 18.66 17.05
N LYS A 257 -11.24 18.82 18.18
CA LYS A 257 -11.89 20.08 18.53
C LYS A 257 -10.85 21.20 18.67
N ASN A 258 -11.24 22.44 18.40
CA ASN A 258 -10.45 23.67 18.58
C ASN A 258 -9.19 23.75 17.72
N VAL A 259 -9.12 23.00 16.61
CA VAL A 259 -8.09 23.19 15.59
C VAL A 259 -8.41 24.44 14.79
N ALA A 260 -7.45 25.35 14.69
CA ALA A 260 -7.58 26.56 13.89
C ALA A 260 -7.36 26.24 12.41
N VAL A 261 -8.44 26.20 11.64
CA VAL A 261 -8.41 26.06 10.18
C VAL A 261 -9.06 27.28 9.53
N ALA A 262 -8.45 27.78 8.47
CA ALA A 262 -9.07 28.77 7.59
C ALA A 262 -9.75 28.08 6.42
N ASP A 263 -10.69 28.76 5.78
CA ASP A 263 -11.29 28.29 4.53
C ASP A 263 -10.19 28.02 3.48
N GLY A 264 -10.33 26.91 2.76
CA GLY A 264 -9.29 26.42 1.87
C GLY A 264 -9.37 24.91 1.62
N THR A 265 -8.53 24.44 0.72
CA THR A 265 -8.41 23.02 0.38
C THR A 265 -7.14 22.47 0.99
N TYR A 266 -7.28 21.54 1.92
CA TYR A 266 -6.15 20.91 2.61
C TYR A 266 -5.88 19.55 1.98
N GLN A 267 -4.61 19.28 1.70
CA GLN A 267 -4.14 18.02 1.13
C GLN A 267 -3.08 17.40 2.03
N SER A 268 -3.14 16.08 2.14
CA SER A 268 -2.08 15.26 2.71
C SER A 268 -1.65 14.20 1.69
N THR A 269 -0.38 13.81 1.75
CA THR A 269 0.15 12.63 1.09
C THR A 269 0.10 11.43 2.04
N LEU A 270 -0.48 10.33 1.55
CA LEU A 270 -0.36 8.99 2.11
C LEU A 270 0.72 8.24 1.35
N THR A 271 1.78 7.82 2.03
CA THR A 271 2.89 7.07 1.42
C THR A 271 2.76 5.61 1.80
N TRP A 272 2.44 4.78 0.81
CA TRP A 272 2.29 3.34 0.92
C TRP A 272 3.63 2.69 0.63
N THR A 273 4.10 1.84 1.53
CA THR A 273 5.37 1.12 1.41
C THR A 273 5.09 -0.36 1.36
N LEU A 274 5.53 -1.02 0.30
CA LEU A 274 5.49 -2.47 0.17
C LEU A 274 6.90 -3.01 0.38
N SER A 275 7.06 -3.84 1.41
CA SER A 275 8.33 -4.50 1.75
C SER A 275 8.24 -6.00 1.53
N ASP A 276 9.32 -6.58 1.03
CA ASP A 276 9.52 -8.03 0.89
C ASP A 276 9.77 -8.77 2.21
N THR A 277 9.87 -8.04 3.32
CA THR A 277 10.09 -8.60 4.65
C THR A 277 8.77 -8.58 5.43
N PRO A 278 8.18 -9.76 5.71
CA PRO A 278 6.99 -9.85 6.56
C PRO A 278 7.30 -9.30 7.96
N THR A 279 6.48 -8.39 8.45
CA THR A 279 6.64 -7.81 9.79
C THR A 279 5.67 -8.39 10.83
N VAL A 280 4.92 -9.42 10.44
CA VAL A 280 3.82 -10.02 11.21
C VAL A 280 3.80 -11.53 11.10
#